data_AF-A0A8S3X8C4-F1
#
_entry.id   AF-A0A8S3X8C4-F1
#
_cell.length_a   1.000
_cell.length_b   1.000
_cell.length_c   1.000
_cell.angle_alpha   90.00
_cell.angle_beta   90.00
_cell.angle_gamma   90.00
#
_symmetry.space_group_name_H-M   'P 1'
#
loop_
_entity.id
_entity.type
_entity.pdbx_description
1 polymer ?
#
loop_
_entity_poly.entity_id
_entity_poly.type
_entity_poly.pdbx_seq_one_letter_code
_entity_poly.pdbx_strand_id
1 'polypeptide(L)'
;MTIYNNLSLQSEDAVNKVIRTNAEDIPEEWAPWNLVVCTKNPNAPPPVAVRTPGPAWDIGQVTKAARLLFKPPMEVEFADEQEMRCVYSLIYDVFRYKSILDQAIEGVAFFEDFPQFAEHHHIVWLFLMELARRKWTARTREELERTAKLLNEAGFPFKDIENVIWEQRVHFAAAIARIRIKNRAYS
;
A
#
# COMPACT_ATOMS: atom_id res chain seq x y z
N MET A 1 21.73 -60.68 -43.02
CA MET A 1 22.72 -60.22 -42.03
C MET A 1 23.12 -58.80 -42.41
N THR A 2 22.53 -57.80 -41.75
CA THR A 2 22.84 -56.38 -41.96
C THR A 2 22.65 -55.68 -40.62
N ILE A 3 23.72 -55.09 -40.11
CA ILE A 3 23.76 -54.22 -38.93
C ILE A 3 23.62 -52.79 -39.44
N TYR A 4 22.71 -52.00 -38.88
CA TYR A 4 22.85 -50.54 -38.73
C TYR A 4 22.04 -50.02 -37.52
N ASN A 5 22.79 -49.55 -36.53
CA ASN A 5 22.68 -48.30 -35.78
C ASN A 5 21.44 -47.93 -34.93
N ASN A 6 21.72 -47.85 -33.63
CA ASN A 6 21.15 -46.92 -32.65
C ASN A 6 21.19 -45.46 -33.15
N LEU A 7 20.09 -44.71 -32.97
CA LEU A 7 20.15 -43.34 -32.42
C LEU A 7 18.74 -42.83 -32.06
N SER A 8 18.68 -42.11 -30.95
CA SER A 8 17.61 -41.17 -30.55
C SER A 8 16.41 -41.72 -29.76
N LEU A 9 16.69 -42.15 -28.54
CA LEU A 9 15.73 -42.15 -27.42
C LEU A 9 16.29 -41.26 -26.30
N GLN A 10 16.64 -40.02 -26.65
CA GLN A 10 17.09 -38.98 -25.73
C GLN A 10 16.67 -37.60 -26.28
N SER A 11 15.40 -37.26 -26.17
CA SER A 11 14.97 -35.86 -26.41
C SER A 11 13.68 -35.44 -25.72
N GLU A 12 12.84 -36.35 -25.22
CA GLU A 12 11.55 -35.94 -24.62
C GLU A 12 11.65 -35.62 -23.11
N ASP A 13 12.53 -36.27 -22.35
CA ASP A 13 12.66 -36.02 -20.91
C ASP A 13 13.44 -34.76 -20.55
N ALA A 14 14.25 -34.22 -21.47
CA ALA A 14 14.97 -32.96 -21.27
C ALA A 14 14.04 -31.74 -21.44
N VAL A 15 13.05 -31.83 -22.34
CA VAL A 15 12.12 -30.73 -22.60
C VAL A 15 11.16 -30.53 -21.42
N ASN A 16 10.71 -31.61 -20.78
CA ASN A 16 9.84 -31.53 -19.60
C ASN A 16 10.54 -31.09 -18.32
N LYS A 17 11.88 -31.16 -18.26
CA LYS A 17 12.65 -30.66 -17.12
C LYS A 17 12.94 -29.15 -17.21
N VAL A 18 13.04 -28.61 -18.43
CA VAL A 18 13.28 -27.17 -18.67
C VAL A 18 12.02 -26.33 -18.44
N ILE A 19 10.81 -26.90 -18.59
CA ILE A 19 9.56 -26.18 -18.39
C ILE A 19 9.24 -25.97 -16.89
N ARG A 20 9.88 -26.70 -15.97
CA ARG A 20 9.61 -26.61 -14.52
C ARG A 20 10.51 -25.66 -13.72
N THR A 21 11.42 -24.93 -14.36
CA THR A 21 12.46 -24.15 -13.66
C THR A 21 12.55 -22.67 -14.02
N ASN A 22 11.43 -22.03 -14.40
CA ASN A 22 11.35 -20.56 -14.49
C ASN A 22 10.06 -20.00 -13.90
N ALA A 23 9.53 -20.65 -12.86
CA ALA A 23 8.73 -19.92 -11.87
C ALA A 23 9.71 -19.45 -10.79
N GLU A 24 10.63 -18.56 -11.18
CA GLU A 24 11.31 -17.73 -10.19
C GLU A 24 10.19 -17.05 -9.41
N ASP A 25 10.17 -17.30 -8.10
CA ASP A 25 9.37 -16.59 -7.13
C ASP A 25 9.61 -15.09 -7.31
N ILE A 26 8.82 -14.46 -8.19
CA ILE A 26 8.63 -13.02 -8.19
C ILE A 26 8.08 -12.78 -6.79
N PRO A 27 8.83 -12.13 -5.87
CA PRO A 27 8.34 -11.87 -4.54
C PRO A 27 6.99 -11.18 -4.74
N GLU A 28 5.89 -11.79 -4.28
CA GLU A 28 4.56 -11.21 -4.43
C GLU A 28 4.65 -9.81 -3.84
N GLU A 29 4.74 -8.82 -4.74
CA GLU A 29 5.10 -7.47 -4.37
C GLU A 29 3.92 -6.95 -3.57
N TRP A 30 4.12 -6.92 -2.25
CA TRP A 30 3.07 -6.64 -1.29
C TRP A 30 2.71 -5.15 -1.44
N ALA A 31 1.80 -4.89 -2.37
CA ALA A 31 1.36 -3.59 -2.78
C ALA A 31 -0.12 -3.73 -3.16
N PRO A 32 -1.05 -3.68 -2.20
CA PRO A 32 -2.48 -3.76 -2.49
C PRO A 32 -2.95 -2.69 -3.50
N TRP A 33 -2.14 -1.65 -3.67
CA TRP A 33 -2.32 -0.50 -4.55
C TRP A 33 -1.87 -0.72 -6.00
N ASN A 34 -1.05 -1.73 -6.31
CA ASN A 34 -0.50 -1.94 -7.65
C ASN A 34 -1.53 -2.47 -8.68
N LEU A 35 -2.72 -2.87 -8.25
CA LEU A 35 -3.70 -3.59 -9.08
C LEU A 35 -4.78 -2.71 -9.73
N VAL A 36 -4.77 -1.38 -9.52
CA VAL A 36 -5.90 -0.51 -9.91
C VAL A 36 -5.57 0.55 -10.96
N VAL A 37 -4.39 0.49 -11.61
CA VAL A 37 -4.20 1.27 -12.84
C VAL A 37 -4.73 0.48 -14.04
N CYS A 38 -6.04 0.24 -14.08
CA CYS A 38 -6.69 -0.35 -15.26
C CYS A 38 -7.82 0.56 -15.74
N THR A 39 -7.47 1.76 -16.18
CA THR A 39 -8.25 2.43 -17.22
C THR A 39 -7.48 2.22 -18.52
N LYS A 40 -7.89 1.21 -19.31
CA LYS A 40 -7.37 0.98 -20.66
C LYS A 40 -7.73 2.19 -21.55
N ASN A 41 -6.95 3.25 -21.50
CA ASN A 41 -6.99 4.31 -22.50
C ASN A 41 -6.11 3.84 -23.68
N PRO A 42 -6.66 3.62 -24.88
CA PRO A 42 -5.89 3.18 -26.04
C PRO A 42 -4.76 4.14 -26.46
N ASN A 43 -4.83 5.40 -26.02
CA ASN A 43 -3.84 6.44 -26.31
C ASN A 43 -2.92 6.75 -25.12
N ALA A 44 -3.00 6.00 -24.02
CA ALA A 44 -2.09 6.22 -22.89
C ALA A 44 -0.67 5.74 -23.27
N PRO A 45 0.37 6.51 -22.93
CA PRO A 45 1.74 6.02 -23.02
C PRO A 45 1.87 4.72 -22.19
N PRO A 46 2.78 3.81 -22.57
CA PRO A 46 2.97 2.54 -21.87
C PRO A 46 3.12 2.78 -20.36
N PRO A 47 2.53 1.94 -19.49
CA PRO A 47 2.61 2.11 -18.06
C PRO A 47 4.07 2.20 -17.64
N VAL A 48 4.49 3.36 -17.12
CA VAL A 48 5.79 3.48 -16.45
C VAL A 48 5.74 2.47 -15.31
N ALA A 49 6.65 1.49 -15.31
CA ALA A 49 6.77 0.52 -14.25
C ALA A 49 6.92 1.27 -12.92
N VAL A 50 5.84 1.34 -12.15
CA VAL A 50 5.83 1.92 -10.81
C VAL A 50 6.61 0.93 -9.96
N ARG A 51 7.91 1.18 -9.83
CA ARG A 51 8.79 0.42 -8.93
C ARG A 51 8.21 0.56 -7.53
N THR A 52 7.81 -0.57 -6.92
CA THR A 52 7.66 -0.82 -5.48
C THR A 52 6.96 0.25 -4.62
N PRO A 53 6.04 -0.13 -3.71
CA PRO A 53 5.90 0.68 -2.52
C PRO A 53 7.29 0.68 -1.86
N GLY A 54 8.01 1.79 -1.97
CA GLY A 54 9.22 2.07 -1.19
C GLY A 54 8.99 1.84 0.32
N PRO A 55 10.03 2.01 1.15
CA PRO A 55 10.00 1.68 2.57
C PRO A 55 8.77 2.27 3.31
N ALA A 56 8.50 1.72 4.49
CA ALA A 56 7.50 2.27 5.41
C ALA A 56 7.63 3.80 5.48
N TRP A 57 6.49 4.49 5.47
CA TRP A 57 6.49 5.94 5.51
C TRP A 57 7.02 6.43 6.86
N ASP A 58 7.88 7.47 6.82
CA ASP A 58 8.36 8.10 8.05
C ASP A 58 7.20 8.82 8.74
N ILE A 59 7.01 8.52 10.03
CA ILE A 59 5.90 9.05 10.80
C ILE A 59 5.94 10.59 10.94
N GLY A 60 7.13 11.19 10.91
CA GLY A 60 7.28 12.65 10.92
C GLY A 60 6.72 13.27 9.65
N GLN A 61 7.05 12.70 8.49
CA GLN A 61 6.50 13.12 7.19
C GLN A 61 4.99 12.89 7.11
N VAL A 62 4.51 11.75 7.62
CA VAL A 62 3.06 11.44 7.69
C VAL A 62 2.33 12.45 8.57
N THR A 63 2.90 12.81 9.71
CA THR A 63 2.30 13.81 10.62
C THR A 63 2.24 15.19 9.95
N LYS A 64 3.27 15.59 9.20
CA LYS A 64 3.26 16.83 8.39
C LYS A 64 2.20 16.78 7.29
N ALA A 65 2.09 15.66 6.58
CA ALA A 65 1.02 15.47 5.58
C ALA A 65 -0.37 15.55 6.22
N ALA A 66 -0.57 14.95 7.39
CA ALA A 66 -1.84 14.99 8.11
C ALA A 66 -2.23 16.43 8.48
N ARG A 67 -1.27 17.22 8.98
CA ARG A 67 -1.45 18.65 9.30
C ARG A 67 -1.85 19.48 8.08
N LEU A 68 -1.25 19.22 6.91
CA LEU A 68 -1.63 19.87 5.66
C LEU A 68 -3.02 19.46 5.15
N LEU A 69 -3.41 18.21 5.39
CA LEU A 69 -4.72 17.67 5.00
C LEU A 69 -5.86 18.09 5.93
N PHE A 70 -5.53 18.51 7.16
CA PHE A 70 -6.48 19.02 8.14
C PHE A 70 -7.25 20.24 7.60
N LYS A 71 -8.44 20.50 8.16
CA LYS A 71 -9.33 21.58 7.73
C LYS A 71 -9.72 22.44 8.96
N PRO A 72 -9.26 23.71 9.04
CA PRO A 72 -8.35 24.40 8.10
C PRO A 72 -6.94 23.79 8.13
N PRO A 73 -6.13 23.91 7.04
CA PRO A 73 -4.76 23.39 7.04
C PRO A 73 -3.92 24.00 8.16
N MET A 74 -3.15 23.16 8.84
CA MET A 74 -2.21 23.62 9.86
C MET A 74 -0.85 23.94 9.22
N GLU A 75 -0.18 24.96 9.73
CA GLU A 75 1.18 25.30 9.30
C GLU A 75 2.15 24.14 9.60
N VAL A 76 3.11 23.92 8.70
CA VAL A 76 4.17 22.93 8.82
C VAL A 76 5.49 23.54 8.36
N GLU A 77 6.56 23.24 9.09
CA GLU A 77 7.92 23.59 8.68
C GLU A 77 8.61 22.38 8.04
N PHE A 78 9.34 22.63 6.97
CA PHE A 78 10.17 21.61 6.30
C PHE A 78 11.65 21.87 6.58
N ALA A 79 12.41 20.80 6.80
CA ALA A 79 13.85 20.89 6.98
C ALA A 79 14.54 21.29 5.66
N ASP A 80 14.08 20.74 4.54
CA ASP A 80 14.58 21.01 3.20
C ASP A 80 13.52 20.70 2.11
N GLU A 81 13.87 21.00 0.85
CA GLU A 81 13.02 20.72 -0.30
C GLU A 81 12.81 19.22 -0.56
N GLN A 82 13.71 18.35 -0.10
CA GLN A 82 13.58 16.91 -0.27
C GLN A 82 12.48 16.37 0.66
N GLU A 83 12.46 16.80 1.92
CA GLU A 83 11.39 16.48 2.87
C GLU A 83 10.04 17.00 2.36
N MET A 84 9.99 18.24 1.88
CA MET A 84 8.78 18.81 1.29
C MET A 84 8.28 17.94 0.14
N ARG A 85 9.16 17.55 -0.80
CA ARG A 85 8.81 16.65 -1.91
C ARG A 85 8.30 15.30 -1.44
N CYS A 86 8.91 14.72 -0.40
CA CYS A 86 8.43 13.47 0.19
C CYS A 86 7.02 13.63 0.76
N VAL A 87 6.77 14.66 1.58
CA VAL A 87 5.46 14.91 2.20
C VAL A 87 4.36 15.09 1.15
N TYR A 88 4.58 15.90 0.12
CA TYR A 88 3.60 16.06 -0.96
C TYR A 88 3.42 14.79 -1.80
N SER A 89 4.46 13.96 -1.94
CA SER A 89 4.33 12.65 -2.58
C SER A 89 3.43 11.70 -1.78
N LEU A 90 3.48 11.73 -0.44
CA LEU A 90 2.56 10.97 0.42
C LEU A 90 1.11 11.38 0.16
N ILE A 91 0.86 12.70 0.12
CA ILE A 91 -0.47 13.27 -0.15
C ILE A 91 -0.96 12.83 -1.53
N TYR A 92 -0.09 12.92 -2.55
CA TYR A 92 -0.41 12.47 -3.90
C TYR A 92 -0.78 10.98 -3.95
N ASP A 93 0.01 10.12 -3.30
CA ASP A 93 -0.24 8.68 -3.20
C ASP A 93 -1.61 8.39 -2.56
N VAL A 94 -1.95 9.08 -1.47
CA VAL A 94 -3.26 8.96 -0.81
C VAL A 94 -4.40 9.24 -1.80
N PHE A 95 -4.34 10.36 -2.51
CA PHE A 95 -5.40 10.72 -3.47
C PHE A 95 -5.42 9.83 -4.71
N ARG A 96 -4.26 9.28 -5.11
CA ARG A 96 -4.16 8.30 -6.19
C ARG A 96 -4.94 7.03 -5.87
N TYR A 97 -4.94 6.61 -4.61
CA TYR A 97 -5.57 5.36 -4.17
C TYR A 97 -6.88 5.53 -3.40
N LYS A 98 -7.46 6.74 -3.39
CA LYS A 98 -8.71 7.06 -2.67
C LYS A 98 -9.83 6.05 -2.88
N SER A 99 -10.06 5.57 -4.11
CA SER A 99 -11.15 4.64 -4.39
C SER A 99 -11.00 3.27 -3.70
N ILE A 100 -9.76 2.80 -3.50
CA ILE A 100 -9.52 1.56 -2.76
C ILE A 100 -9.63 1.82 -1.25
N LEU A 101 -9.13 2.98 -0.80
CA LEU A 101 -9.21 3.40 0.60
C LEU A 101 -10.67 3.55 1.04
N ASP A 102 -11.51 4.19 0.20
CA ASP A 102 -12.95 4.33 0.39
C ASP A 102 -13.63 2.96 0.51
N GLN A 103 -13.38 2.06 -0.46
CA GLN A 103 -13.94 0.71 -0.41
C GLN A 103 -13.50 -0.07 0.84
N ALA A 104 -12.28 0.15 1.34
CA ALA A 104 -11.80 -0.51 2.55
C ALA A 104 -12.48 0.05 3.81
N ILE A 105 -12.67 1.37 3.88
CA ILE A 105 -13.37 2.09 4.96
C ILE A 105 -14.84 1.69 5.00
N GLU A 106 -15.53 1.71 3.86
CA GLU A 106 -16.92 1.25 3.71
C GLU A 106 -17.03 -0.24 4.07
N GLY A 107 -16.09 -1.06 3.62
CA GLY A 107 -16.06 -2.50 3.86
C GLY A 107 -15.88 -2.91 5.32
N VAL A 108 -15.56 -1.97 6.21
CA VAL A 108 -15.51 -2.16 7.67
C VAL A 108 -16.47 -1.22 8.41
N ALA A 109 -17.35 -0.50 7.71
CA ALA A 109 -18.29 0.47 8.29
C ALA A 109 -17.62 1.53 9.21
N PHE A 110 -16.38 1.92 8.89
CA PHE A 110 -15.54 2.70 9.80
C PHE A 110 -16.19 4.00 10.31
N PHE A 111 -16.86 4.76 9.44
CA PHE A 111 -17.50 6.03 9.83
C PHE A 111 -18.87 5.85 10.50
N GLU A 112 -19.44 4.65 10.47
CA GLU A 112 -20.62 4.33 11.28
C GLU A 112 -20.21 4.12 12.74
N ASP A 113 -19.08 3.44 12.97
CA ASP A 113 -18.52 3.20 14.30
C ASP A 113 -17.79 4.44 14.86
N PHE A 114 -17.16 5.24 13.98
CA PHE A 114 -16.36 6.42 14.36
C PHE A 114 -16.79 7.69 13.59
N PRO A 115 -18.04 8.16 13.77
CA PRO A 115 -18.59 9.29 13.01
C PRO A 115 -17.83 10.61 13.25
N GLN A 116 -17.18 10.77 14.40
CA GLN A 116 -16.37 11.94 14.73
C GLN A 116 -15.16 12.13 13.78
N PHE A 117 -14.76 11.10 13.04
CA PHE A 117 -13.65 11.19 12.08
C PHE A 117 -14.12 11.39 10.64
N ALA A 118 -15.43 11.46 10.38
CA ALA A 118 -15.97 11.63 9.02
C ALA A 118 -15.48 12.94 8.37
N GLU A 119 -15.35 14.02 9.15
CA GLU A 119 -14.80 15.30 8.68
C GLU A 119 -13.28 15.25 8.40
N HIS A 120 -12.61 14.19 8.85
CA HIS A 120 -11.17 13.99 8.75
C HIS A 120 -10.81 12.86 7.77
N HIS A 121 -11.66 12.62 6.78
CA HIS A 121 -11.55 11.49 5.85
C HIS A 121 -10.16 11.33 5.20
N HIS A 122 -9.55 12.43 4.76
CA HIS A 122 -8.22 12.38 4.12
C HIS A 122 -7.10 11.97 5.10
N ILE A 123 -7.26 12.27 6.39
CA ILE A 123 -6.32 11.85 7.43
C ILE A 123 -6.49 10.37 7.73
N VAL A 124 -7.73 9.87 7.74
CA VAL A 124 -8.04 8.43 7.87
C VAL A 124 -7.41 7.66 6.71
N TRP A 125 -7.58 8.14 5.47
CA TRP A 125 -6.90 7.57 4.28
C TRP A 125 -5.38 7.50 4.45
N LEU A 126 -4.78 8.59 4.93
CA LEU A 126 -3.33 8.69 5.11
C LEU A 126 -2.80 7.67 6.13
N PHE A 127 -3.42 7.58 7.31
CA PHE A 127 -3.00 6.62 8.34
C PHE A 127 -3.30 5.16 7.95
N LEU A 128 -4.42 4.91 7.26
CA LEU A 128 -4.71 3.58 6.72
C LEU A 128 -3.64 3.17 5.70
N MET A 129 -3.26 4.06 4.79
CA MET A 129 -2.24 3.78 3.78
C MET A 129 -0.84 3.61 4.42
N GLU A 130 -0.50 4.41 5.42
CA GLU A 130 0.73 4.27 6.22
C GLU A 130 0.82 2.87 6.85
N LEU A 131 -0.23 2.45 7.57
CA LEU A 131 -0.27 1.17 8.26
C LEU A 131 -0.28 0.00 7.27
N ALA A 132 -1.03 0.14 6.18
CA ALA A 132 -1.01 -0.83 5.11
C ALA A 132 0.42 -1.00 4.59
N ARG A 133 1.15 0.08 4.25
CA ARG A 133 2.53 -0.02 3.77
C ARG A 133 3.52 -0.62 4.77
N ARG A 134 3.24 -0.51 6.07
CA ARG A 134 3.94 -1.26 7.13
C ARG A 134 3.52 -2.73 7.21
N LYS A 135 2.72 -3.24 6.28
CA LYS A 135 2.22 -4.62 6.24
C LYS A 135 1.43 -5.00 7.49
N TRP A 136 0.69 -4.04 8.06
CA TRP A 136 -0.09 -4.24 9.29
C TRP A 136 0.74 -4.65 10.51
N THR A 137 2.06 -4.46 10.48
CA THR A 137 2.95 -4.85 11.58
C THR A 137 2.97 -3.80 12.68
N ALA A 138 3.27 -4.24 13.91
CA ALA A 138 3.53 -3.31 15.01
C ALA A 138 4.86 -2.58 14.76
N ARG A 139 4.93 -1.33 15.20
CA ARG A 139 6.18 -0.56 15.25
C ARG A 139 7.12 -1.14 16.31
N THR A 140 8.43 -0.94 16.16
CA THR A 140 9.38 -1.26 17.24
C THR A 140 9.16 -0.35 18.44
N ARG A 141 9.75 -0.67 19.59
CA ARG A 141 9.60 0.16 20.79
C ARG A 141 10.09 1.59 20.58
N GLU A 142 11.22 1.74 19.90
CA GLU A 142 11.85 3.04 19.61
C GLU A 142 10.96 3.87 18.65
N GLU A 143 10.37 3.22 17.65
CA GLU A 143 9.44 3.85 16.72
C GLU A 143 8.12 4.24 17.41
N LEU A 144 7.62 3.41 18.33
CA LEU A 144 6.42 3.69 19.12
C LEU A 144 6.59 4.94 19.97
N GLU A 145 7.71 5.07 20.69
CA GLU A 145 8.01 6.25 21.50
C GLU A 145 8.09 7.52 20.65
N ARG A 146 8.79 7.46 19.51
CA ARG A 146 8.87 8.58 18.56
C ARG A 146 7.51 8.95 17.98
N THR A 147 6.72 7.95 17.60
CA THR A 147 5.37 8.14 17.04
C THR A 147 4.44 8.77 18.07
N ALA A 148 4.42 8.23 19.29
CA ALA A 148 3.62 8.74 20.38
C ALA A 148 3.97 10.20 20.67
N LYS A 149 5.26 10.55 20.72
CA LYS A 149 5.69 11.93 20.91
C LYS A 149 5.14 12.86 19.82
N LEU A 150 5.37 12.53 18.55
CA LEU A 150 4.95 13.35 17.41
C LEU A 150 3.42 13.52 17.33
N LEU A 151 2.67 12.44 17.56
CA LEU A 151 1.21 12.48 17.51
C LEU A 151 0.61 13.21 18.74
N ASN A 152 1.22 13.07 19.92
CA ASN A 152 0.82 13.85 21.09
C ASN A 152 1.04 15.35 20.86
N GLU A 153 2.18 15.74 20.28
CA GLU A 153 2.49 17.13 19.94
C GLU A 153 1.57 17.68 18.85
N ALA A 154 1.14 16.85 17.90
CA ALA A 154 0.21 17.26 16.86
C ALA A 154 -1.23 17.46 17.38
N GLY A 155 -1.61 16.79 18.47
CA GLY A 155 -2.93 16.91 19.10
C GLY A 155 -4.05 16.18 18.36
N PHE A 156 -5.30 16.52 18.70
CA PHE A 156 -6.49 16.00 18.02
C PHE A 156 -6.53 16.50 16.55
N PRO A 157 -6.92 15.67 15.57
CA PRO A 157 -7.45 14.29 15.67
C PRO A 157 -6.41 13.19 15.42
N PHE A 158 -5.13 13.56 15.27
CA PHE A 158 -4.14 12.69 14.62
C PHE A 158 -3.86 11.41 15.40
N LYS A 159 -3.63 11.53 16.70
CA LYS A 159 -3.36 10.38 17.58
C LYS A 159 -4.57 9.46 17.68
N ASP A 160 -5.76 10.03 17.82
CA ASP A 160 -6.99 9.28 17.98
C ASP A 160 -7.32 8.46 16.74
N ILE A 161 -7.17 9.06 15.55
CA ILE A 161 -7.32 8.35 14.27
C ILE A 161 -6.29 7.23 14.16
N GLU A 162 -5.02 7.48 14.48
CA GLU A 162 -3.95 6.48 14.37
C GLU A 162 -4.20 5.27 15.28
N ASN A 163 -4.59 5.52 16.54
CA ASN A 163 -4.94 4.47 17.50
C ASN A 163 -6.11 3.62 17.00
N VAL A 164 -7.19 4.25 16.54
CA VAL A 164 -8.38 3.53 16.07
C VAL A 164 -8.06 2.73 14.80
N ILE A 165 -7.28 3.28 13.87
CA ILE A 165 -6.82 2.55 12.69
C ILE A 165 -5.98 1.33 13.08
N TRP A 166 -5.12 1.46 14.10
CA TRP A 166 -4.33 0.35 14.63
C TRP A 166 -5.21 -0.74 15.28
N GLU A 167 -6.21 -0.35 16.05
CA GLU A 167 -7.18 -1.27 16.66
C GLU A 167 -7.96 -2.05 15.59
N GLN A 168 -8.38 -1.37 14.52
CA GLN A 168 -9.14 -1.93 13.40
C GLN A 168 -8.29 -2.64 12.33
N ARG A 169 -6.97 -2.74 12.51
CA ARG A 169 -6.02 -3.24 11.49
C ARG A 169 -6.39 -4.60 10.89
N VAL A 170 -6.95 -5.51 11.69
CA VAL A 170 -7.31 -6.86 11.23
C VAL A 170 -8.50 -6.79 10.28
N HIS A 171 -9.49 -5.95 10.59
CA HIS A 171 -10.67 -5.73 9.74
C HIS A 171 -10.27 -5.06 8.42
N PHE A 172 -9.40 -4.04 8.48
CA PHE A 172 -8.85 -3.40 7.29
C PHE A 172 -8.01 -4.35 6.42
N ALA A 173 -7.11 -5.13 7.03
CA ALA A 173 -6.33 -6.13 6.31
C ALA A 173 -7.23 -7.13 5.57
N ALA A 174 -8.29 -7.59 6.24
CA ALA A 174 -9.28 -8.48 5.63
C ALA A 174 -10.07 -7.79 4.50
N ALA A 175 -10.50 -6.53 4.68
CA ALA A 175 -11.23 -5.77 3.66
C ALA A 175 -10.38 -5.56 2.40
N ILE A 176 -9.12 -5.12 2.56
CA ILE A 176 -8.18 -4.95 1.44
C ILE A 176 -7.88 -6.30 0.75
N ALA A 177 -7.75 -7.39 1.50
CA ALA A 177 -7.57 -8.71 0.91
C ALA A 177 -8.78 -9.13 0.04
N ARG A 178 -10.01 -8.85 0.47
CA ARG A 178 -11.23 -9.10 -0.32
C ARG A 178 -11.26 -8.26 -1.59
N ILE A 179 -10.94 -6.96 -1.51
CA ILE A 179 -10.84 -6.06 -2.67
C ILE A 179 -9.84 -6.61 -3.68
N ARG A 180 -8.67 -7.07 -3.21
CA ARG A 180 -7.63 -7.66 -4.06
C ARG A 180 -8.12 -8.90 -4.80
N ILE A 181 -8.75 -9.84 -4.09
CA ILE A 181 -9.29 -11.07 -4.68
C ILE A 181 -10.35 -10.72 -5.73
N LYS A 182 -11.26 -9.81 -5.40
CA LYS A 182 -12.29 -9.32 -6.31
C LYS A 182 -11.67 -8.74 -7.59
N ASN A 183 -10.71 -7.83 -7.46
CA ASN A 183 -10.08 -7.18 -8.62
C ASN A 183 -9.28 -8.16 -9.49
N ARG A 184 -8.63 -9.18 -8.89
CA ARG A 184 -7.94 -10.23 -9.65
C ARG A 184 -8.91 -11.13 -10.41
N ALA A 185 -10.11 -11.38 -9.88
CA ALA A 185 -11.12 -12.20 -10.55
C ALA A 185 -11.74 -11.53 -11.79
N TYR A 186 -11.65 -10.20 -11.90
CA TYR A 186 -12.18 -9.42 -13.02
C TYR A 186 -11.10 -8.96 -14.03
N SER A 187 -9.84 -9.34 -13.83
CA SER A 187 -8.73 -9.04 -14.75
C SER A 187 -8.43 -10.21 -15.69
#